data_AF-A0A059A5Q1-F1
#
_entry.id   AF-A0A059A5Q1-F1
#
_cell.length_a   1.000
_cell.length_b   1.000
_cell.length_c   1.000
_cell.angle_alpha   90.00
_cell.angle_beta   90.00
_cell.angle_gamma   90.00
#
_symmetry.space_group_name_H-M   'P 1'
#
loop_
_entity.id
_entity.type
_entity.pdbx_description
1 polymer ?
#
loop_
_entity_poly.entity_id
_entity_poly.type
_entity_poly.pdbx_seq_one_letter_code
_entity_poly.pdbx_strand_id
1 'polypeptide(L)'
;MRRGRFAKNSIAFVCTVVSLCCFLVLILSTLRLPEVSSGNDAVGSHRTTKAGKFSENRRLGTFGEMMVEMLPQDLAFTVFVPSEKAFGRDLQLNATESFAAENINNTYAVVSRVLGFSAVPRVLTSETVPVGKEISYDSLSGYALYISKAVNGRIIVNGVESESLDTRKGEIVVHIMDGVIMDADFKQSVQPDYEG
;
A
#
# COMPACT_ATOMS: atom_id res chain seq x y z
N MET A 1 -59.30 4.44 -22.38
CA MET A 1 -58.46 4.63 -21.16
C MET A 1 -58.69 3.46 -20.22
N ARG A 2 -57.75 2.51 -20.14
CA ARG A 2 -57.89 1.26 -19.37
C ARG A 2 -57.11 1.39 -18.06
N ARG A 3 -57.78 1.74 -16.96
CA ARG A 3 -57.22 1.83 -15.60
C ARG A 3 -56.96 0.40 -15.08
N GLY A 4 -55.72 -0.07 -15.24
CA GLY A 4 -55.27 -1.39 -14.79
C GLY A 4 -55.07 -1.44 -13.27
N ARG A 5 -55.64 -2.47 -12.65
CA ARG A 5 -55.72 -2.73 -11.21
C ARG A 5 -54.34 -3.05 -10.62
N PHE A 6 -53.61 -2.08 -10.07
CA PHE A 6 -52.29 -2.32 -9.44
C PHE A 6 -52.23 -2.16 -7.92
N ALA A 7 -53.34 -1.87 -7.25
CA ALA A 7 -53.32 -1.58 -5.81
C ALA A 7 -54.31 -2.45 -5.03
N LYS A 8 -53.96 -3.72 -4.81
CA LYS A 8 -54.58 -4.48 -3.70
C LYS A 8 -53.56 -5.01 -2.68
N ASN A 9 -52.32 -5.28 -3.08
CA ASN A 9 -51.28 -5.76 -2.15
C ASN A 9 -50.01 -4.93 -2.33
N SER A 10 -50.00 -3.68 -1.83
CA SER A 10 -48.84 -2.79 -1.88
C SER A 10 -47.60 -3.42 -1.22
N ILE A 11 -47.81 -4.16 -0.13
CA ILE A 11 -46.77 -4.90 0.58
C ILE A 11 -46.17 -6.00 -0.32
N ALA A 12 -47.01 -6.80 -0.97
CA ALA A 12 -46.54 -7.85 -1.87
C ALA A 12 -45.75 -7.25 -3.05
N PHE A 13 -46.21 -6.14 -3.61
CA PHE A 13 -45.52 -5.42 -4.68
C PHE A 13 -44.13 -4.94 -4.25
N VAL A 14 -44.03 -4.32 -3.06
CA VAL A 14 -42.74 -3.87 -2.52
C VAL A 14 -41.81 -5.06 -2.27
N CYS A 15 -42.30 -6.16 -1.68
CA CYS A 15 -41.51 -7.37 -1.48
C CYS A 15 -41.01 -7.97 -2.80
N THR A 16 -41.83 -7.99 -3.85
CA THR A 16 -41.42 -8.47 -5.17
C THR A 16 -40.33 -7.60 -5.79
N VAL A 17 -40.47 -6.27 -5.71
CA VAL A 17 -39.47 -5.34 -6.25
C VAL A 17 -38.15 -5.45 -5.50
N VAL A 18 -38.17 -5.50 -4.15
CA VAL A 18 -36.96 -5.68 -3.34
C VAL A 18 -36.27 -7.00 -3.65
N SER A 19 -37.03 -8.10 -3.73
CA SER A 19 -36.49 -9.42 -4.08
C SER A 19 -35.83 -9.40 -5.46
N LEU A 20 -36.48 -8.81 -6.48
CA LEU A 20 -35.93 -8.70 -7.82
C LEU A 20 -34.63 -7.89 -7.86
N CYS A 21 -34.57 -6.77 -7.11
CA CYS A 21 -33.36 -5.98 -6.97
C CYS A 21 -32.22 -6.77 -6.31
N CYS A 22 -32.51 -7.54 -5.25
CA CYS A 22 -31.51 -8.41 -4.62
C CYS A 22 -30.99 -9.47 -5.58
N PHE A 23 -31.87 -10.13 -6.35
CA PHE A 23 -31.45 -11.10 -7.36
C PHE A 23 -30.60 -10.45 -8.46
N LEU A 24 -30.94 -9.26 -8.94
CA LEU A 24 -30.14 -8.53 -9.92
C LEU A 24 -28.75 -8.18 -9.38
N VAL A 25 -28.63 -7.73 -8.13
CA VAL A 25 -27.34 -7.47 -7.50
C VAL A 25 -26.53 -8.76 -7.37
N LEU A 26 -27.14 -9.87 -6.95
CA LEU A 26 -26.47 -11.16 -6.88
C LEU A 26 -25.99 -11.64 -8.26
N ILE A 27 -26.80 -11.49 -9.30
CA ILE A 27 -26.46 -11.84 -10.68
C ILE A 27 -25.32 -10.96 -11.21
N LEU A 28 -25.33 -9.65 -10.93
CA LEU A 28 -24.25 -8.74 -11.33
C LEU A 28 -22.95 -9.02 -10.56
N SER A 29 -23.04 -9.45 -9.30
CA SER A 29 -21.91 -9.89 -8.49
C SER A 29 -21.31 -11.21 -9.01
N THR A 30 -22.12 -12.14 -9.51
CA THR A 30 -21.63 -13.41 -10.08
C THR A 30 -21.16 -13.28 -11.53
N LEU A 31 -21.71 -12.35 -12.30
CA LEU A 31 -21.30 -12.07 -13.69
C LEU A 31 -20.00 -11.24 -13.78
N ARG A 32 -19.43 -10.77 -12.65
CA ARG A 32 -18.19 -9.99 -12.60
C ARG A 32 -16.90 -10.82 -12.59
N LEU A 33 -16.92 -12.03 -13.14
CA LEU A 33 -15.69 -12.77 -13.50
C LEU A 33 -15.81 -13.40 -14.90
N PRO A 34 -14.92 -13.04 -15.84
CA PRO A 34 -14.37 -14.01 -16.76
C PRO A 34 -13.19 -14.73 -16.07
N GLU A 35 -13.36 -16.03 -15.82
CA GLU A 35 -12.27 -16.95 -15.52
C GLU A 35 -11.31 -17.06 -16.71
N VAL A 36 -10.01 -16.93 -16.43
CA VAL A 36 -8.97 -17.53 -17.29
C VAL A 36 -8.72 -18.95 -16.78
N SER A 37 -9.19 -19.90 -17.58
CA SER A 37 -8.96 -21.36 -17.53
C SER A 37 -7.46 -21.71 -17.40
N SER A 38 -7.05 -22.48 -16.38
CA SER A 38 -7.00 -23.95 -16.29
C SER A 38 -5.62 -24.55 -16.63
N GLY A 39 -5.07 -25.31 -15.68
CA GLY A 39 -3.82 -26.06 -15.80
C GLY A 39 -3.49 -26.78 -14.48
N ASN A 40 -3.89 -28.05 -14.41
CA ASN A 40 -3.82 -28.97 -13.26
C ASN A 40 -2.41 -29.32 -12.75
N ASP A 41 -2.41 -29.74 -11.47
CA ASP A 41 -1.61 -30.79 -10.82
C ASP A 41 -0.07 -30.75 -10.90
N ALA A 42 0.57 -30.42 -9.77
CA ALA A 42 1.40 -31.37 -9.02
C ALA A 42 2.06 -30.71 -7.80
N VAL A 43 1.93 -31.40 -6.66
CA VAL A 43 2.78 -31.25 -5.49
C VAL A 43 4.25 -31.34 -5.92
N GLY A 44 5.04 -30.31 -5.62
CA GLY A 44 6.45 -30.25 -5.97
C GLY A 44 7.12 -29.08 -5.27
N SER A 45 7.61 -29.35 -4.06
CA SER A 45 8.60 -28.52 -3.38
C SER A 45 9.77 -28.25 -4.30
N HIS A 46 10.00 -26.99 -4.69
CA HIS A 46 11.32 -26.53 -5.11
C HIS A 46 11.48 -25.04 -4.84
N ARG A 47 12.34 -24.74 -3.86
CA ARG A 47 13.20 -23.54 -3.88
C ARG A 47 13.85 -23.45 -5.25
N THR A 48 13.50 -22.42 -6.01
CA THR A 48 14.36 -21.93 -7.09
C THR A 48 14.19 -20.43 -7.19
N THR A 49 15.19 -19.75 -6.64
CA THR A 49 15.69 -18.46 -7.08
C THR A 49 15.67 -18.37 -8.61
N LYS A 50 14.76 -17.56 -9.16
CA LYS A 50 14.93 -17.02 -10.52
C LYS A 50 14.92 -15.50 -10.42
N ALA A 51 16.15 -15.00 -10.43
CA ALA A 51 16.47 -13.61 -10.72
C ALA A 51 15.84 -13.23 -12.08
N GLY A 52 14.70 -12.55 -12.01
CA GLY A 52 14.23 -11.72 -13.09
C GLY A 52 15.25 -10.61 -13.28
N LYS A 53 15.89 -10.59 -14.44
CA LYS A 53 16.85 -9.58 -14.89
C LYS A 53 16.07 -8.29 -15.15
N PHE A 54 15.71 -7.58 -14.09
CA PHE A 54 15.22 -6.21 -14.16
C PHE A 54 16.42 -5.27 -14.04
N SER A 55 16.43 -4.29 -14.95
CA SER A 55 17.33 -3.15 -15.07
C SER A 55 17.89 -2.64 -13.72
N GLU A 56 19.06 -2.02 -13.73
CA GLU A 56 19.69 -1.30 -12.59
C GLU A 56 18.82 -0.13 -12.05
N ASN A 57 17.60 -0.44 -11.63
CA ASN A 57 16.67 0.44 -10.98
C ASN A 57 16.90 0.28 -9.49
N ARG A 58 17.09 1.40 -8.78
CA ARG A 58 17.35 1.50 -7.35
C ARG A 58 16.46 0.50 -6.61
N ARG A 59 17.06 -0.60 -6.14
CA ARG A 59 16.31 -1.72 -5.56
C ARG A 59 15.64 -1.23 -4.29
N LEU A 60 14.42 -1.68 -4.08
CA LEU A 60 13.59 -1.33 -2.93
C LEU A 60 14.23 -1.76 -1.59
N GLY A 61 15.23 -2.66 -1.66
CA GLY A 61 15.91 -3.17 -0.49
C GLY A 61 15.08 -4.24 0.21
N THR A 62 15.66 -4.93 1.18
CA THR A 62 15.00 -6.09 1.80
C THR A 62 13.79 -5.65 2.63
N PHE A 63 13.94 -4.56 3.38
CA PHE A 63 12.86 -4.01 4.20
C PHE A 63 11.77 -3.35 3.36
N GLY A 64 12.14 -2.66 2.28
CA GLY A 64 11.17 -2.06 1.40
C GLY A 64 10.34 -3.11 0.63
N GLU A 65 10.94 -4.21 0.19
CA GLU A 65 10.20 -5.35 -0.37
C GLU A 65 9.21 -5.92 0.66
N MET A 66 9.66 -6.09 1.91
CA MET A 66 8.79 -6.53 3.01
C MET A 66 7.59 -5.60 3.21
N MET A 67 7.79 -4.28 3.20
CA MET A 67 6.69 -3.31 3.32
C MET A 67 5.63 -3.49 2.23
N VAL A 68 6.06 -3.63 0.97
CA VAL A 68 5.11 -3.73 -0.15
C VAL A 68 4.42 -5.09 -0.17
N GLU A 69 5.08 -6.15 0.30
CA GLU A 69 4.47 -7.48 0.45
C GLU A 69 3.38 -7.55 1.53
N MET A 70 3.39 -6.63 2.51
CA MET A 70 2.30 -6.52 3.50
C MET A 70 1.01 -5.93 2.92
N LEU A 71 1.05 -5.34 1.73
CA LEU A 71 -0.11 -4.71 1.08
C LEU A 71 -0.75 -5.64 0.04
N PRO A 72 -2.08 -5.57 -0.11
CA PRO A 72 -2.77 -6.25 -1.21
C PRO A 72 -2.41 -5.57 -2.55
N GLN A 73 -1.81 -6.34 -3.46
CA GLN A 73 -1.21 -5.83 -4.71
C GLN A 73 -2.24 -5.41 -5.77
N ASP A 74 -3.49 -5.79 -5.59
CA ASP A 74 -4.64 -5.47 -6.44
C ASP A 74 -5.35 -4.18 -6.04
N LEU A 75 -4.93 -3.53 -4.95
CA LEU A 75 -5.48 -2.27 -4.50
C LEU A 75 -4.53 -1.09 -4.75
N ALA A 76 -5.14 0.06 -4.99
CA ALA A 76 -4.45 1.32 -5.23
C ALA A 76 -3.82 1.87 -3.94
N PHE A 77 -2.50 1.77 -3.84
CA PHE A 77 -1.71 2.38 -2.77
C PHE A 77 -0.58 3.24 -3.32
N THR A 78 -0.18 4.22 -2.54
CA THR A 78 1.13 4.87 -2.67
C THR A 78 1.90 4.63 -1.39
N VAL A 79 3.13 4.13 -1.50
CA VAL A 79 4.00 3.86 -0.35
C VAL A 79 5.27 4.69 -0.47
N PHE A 80 5.54 5.49 0.55
CA PHE A 80 6.80 6.20 0.74
C PHE A 80 7.74 5.29 1.52
N VAL A 81 8.57 4.54 0.79
CA VAL A 81 9.45 3.51 1.35
C VAL A 81 10.81 4.12 1.69
N PRO A 82 11.30 4.01 2.93
CA PRO A 82 12.66 4.44 3.25
C PRO A 82 13.70 3.65 2.43
N SER A 83 14.77 4.30 2.00
CA SER A 83 15.90 3.60 1.39
C SER A 83 16.55 2.63 2.39
N GLU A 84 17.24 1.60 1.91
CA GLU A 84 17.96 0.65 2.79
C GLU A 84 18.94 1.40 3.73
N LYS A 85 19.51 2.52 3.26
CA LYS A 85 20.36 3.40 4.07
C LYS A 85 19.56 4.11 5.16
N ALA A 86 18.37 4.62 4.85
CA ALA A 86 17.50 5.26 5.83
C ALA A 86 17.02 4.26 6.89
N PHE A 87 16.71 3.02 6.52
CA PHE A 87 16.41 1.95 7.47
C PHE A 87 17.56 1.69 8.45
N GLY A 88 18.80 1.56 7.94
CA GLY A 88 19.96 1.34 8.79
C GLY A 88 20.30 2.56 9.66
N ARG A 89 20.17 3.77 9.12
CA ARG A 89 20.54 5.02 9.80
C ARG A 89 19.51 5.42 10.85
N ASP A 90 18.23 5.39 10.52
CA ASP A 90 17.17 5.99 11.34
C ASP A 90 16.49 4.95 12.26
N LEU A 91 16.56 3.67 11.91
CA LEU A 91 15.94 2.56 12.67
C LEU A 91 16.93 1.50 13.14
N GLN A 92 18.23 1.67 12.84
CA GLN A 92 19.29 0.72 13.21
C GLN A 92 19.01 -0.71 12.70
N LEU A 93 18.25 -0.84 11.61
CA LEU A 93 17.95 -2.14 11.02
C LEU A 93 19.06 -2.60 10.07
N ASN A 94 19.46 -3.85 10.20
CA ASN A 94 20.44 -4.49 9.34
C ASN A 94 19.87 -5.81 8.83
N ALA A 95 19.81 -6.00 7.51
CA ALA A 95 19.24 -7.19 6.89
C ALA A 95 19.85 -8.52 7.39
N THR A 96 21.10 -8.52 7.88
CA THR A 96 21.71 -9.76 8.42
C THR A 96 21.15 -10.11 9.80
N GLU A 97 20.99 -9.12 10.68
CA GLU A 97 20.58 -9.33 12.08
C GLU A 97 19.06 -9.30 12.24
N SER A 98 18.39 -8.44 11.48
CA SER A 98 16.94 -8.25 11.52
C SER A 98 16.16 -9.48 11.05
N PHE A 99 16.76 -10.33 10.22
CA PHE A 99 16.14 -11.58 9.75
C PHE A 99 16.57 -12.82 10.55
N ALA A 100 17.36 -12.65 11.63
CA ALA A 100 17.58 -13.72 12.59
C ALA A 100 16.26 -14.10 13.27
N ALA A 101 16.07 -15.39 13.59
CA ALA A 101 14.81 -15.91 14.12
C ALA A 101 14.34 -15.21 15.41
N GLU A 102 15.28 -14.72 16.22
CA GLU A 102 15.03 -13.95 17.43
C GLU A 102 14.54 -12.51 17.17
N ASN A 103 14.93 -11.90 16.05
CA ASN A 103 14.68 -10.48 15.74
C ASN A 103 13.59 -10.25 14.69
N ILE A 104 13.17 -11.29 13.96
CA ILE A 104 12.23 -11.15 12.85
C ILE A 104 10.88 -10.55 13.28
N ASN A 105 10.40 -10.90 14.47
CA ASN A 105 9.14 -10.35 15.00
C ASN A 105 9.25 -8.85 15.30
N ASN A 106 10.37 -8.43 15.91
CA ASN A 106 10.65 -7.02 16.18
C ASN A 106 10.79 -6.23 14.88
N THR A 107 11.52 -6.79 13.92
CA THR A 107 11.67 -6.22 12.57
C THR A 107 10.30 -6.06 11.89
N TYR A 108 9.47 -7.09 11.92
CA TYR A 108 8.12 -7.02 11.35
C TYR A 108 7.27 -5.95 12.04
N ALA A 109 7.35 -5.83 13.37
CA ALA A 109 6.65 -4.78 14.12
C ALA A 109 7.11 -3.37 13.74
N VAL A 110 8.42 -3.16 13.62
CA VAL A 110 9.01 -1.87 13.17
C VAL A 110 8.58 -1.56 11.74
N VAL A 111 8.74 -2.49 10.81
CA VAL A 111 8.42 -2.27 9.38
C VAL A 111 6.93 -2.05 9.17
N SER A 112 6.06 -2.81 9.84
CA SER A 112 4.60 -2.61 9.77
C SER A 112 4.17 -1.26 10.37
N ARG A 113 4.84 -0.80 11.42
CA ARG A 113 4.59 0.53 11.99
C ARG A 113 4.99 1.65 11.01
N VAL A 114 6.18 1.55 10.40
CA VAL A 114 6.61 2.48 9.35
C VAL A 114 5.60 2.50 8.19
N LEU A 115 5.17 1.32 7.72
CA LEU A 115 4.17 1.22 6.66
C LEU A 115 2.87 1.93 7.03
N GLY A 116 2.42 1.82 8.28
CA GLY A 116 1.25 2.53 8.79
C GLY A 116 1.36 4.04 8.63
N PHE A 117 2.54 4.62 8.87
CA PHE A 117 2.77 6.07 8.73
C PHE A 117 3.04 6.51 7.29
N SER A 118 3.59 5.64 6.44
CA SER A 118 4.15 6.07 5.16
C SER A 118 3.37 5.59 3.92
N ALA A 119 2.25 4.91 4.09
CA ALA A 119 1.37 4.51 2.99
C ALA A 119 0.05 5.28 2.98
N VAL A 120 -0.41 5.63 1.77
CA VAL A 120 -1.69 6.29 1.52
C VAL A 120 -2.56 5.38 0.64
N PRO A 121 -3.85 5.15 0.96
CA PRO A 121 -4.76 4.28 0.20
C PRO A 121 -5.28 4.94 -1.09
N ARG A 122 -4.36 5.43 -1.94
CA ARG A 122 -4.64 5.95 -3.28
C ARG A 122 -3.38 6.01 -4.12
N VAL A 123 -3.53 6.12 -5.44
CA VAL A 123 -2.42 6.40 -6.36
C VAL A 123 -2.03 7.89 -6.31
N LEU A 124 -0.74 8.15 -6.07
CA LEU A 124 -0.08 9.45 -6.15
C LEU A 124 1.23 9.26 -6.91
N THR A 125 1.25 9.70 -8.17
CA THR A 125 2.48 9.74 -8.97
C THR A 125 3.13 11.12 -8.86
N SER A 126 4.41 11.23 -9.21
CA SER A 126 5.09 12.53 -9.24
C SER A 126 4.44 13.55 -10.17
N GLU A 127 3.70 13.10 -11.19
CA GLU A 127 2.92 13.97 -12.09
C GLU A 127 1.68 14.55 -11.41
N THR A 128 1.06 13.81 -10.49
CA THR A 128 -0.16 14.25 -9.79
C THR A 128 0.12 15.22 -8.63
N VAL A 129 1.35 15.25 -8.12
CA VAL A 129 1.75 16.15 -7.04
C VAL A 129 2.09 17.53 -7.63
N PRO A 130 1.41 18.61 -7.19
CA PRO A 130 1.65 19.95 -7.74
C PRO A 130 3.00 20.51 -7.30
N VAL A 131 3.69 21.17 -8.22
CA VAL A 131 4.95 21.87 -7.92
C VAL A 131 4.68 23.12 -7.11
N GLY A 132 5.44 23.33 -6.03
CA GLY A 132 5.37 24.54 -5.21
C GLY A 132 4.09 24.69 -4.38
N LYS A 133 3.26 23.64 -4.32
CA LYS A 133 2.07 23.58 -3.46
C LYS A 133 2.09 22.31 -2.64
N GLU A 134 1.72 22.44 -1.38
CA GLU A 134 1.54 21.31 -0.47
C GLU A 134 0.10 20.78 -0.55
N ILE A 135 -0.01 19.45 -0.52
CA ILE A 135 -1.27 18.71 -0.39
C ILE A 135 -1.17 17.81 0.84
N SER A 136 -2.31 17.46 1.43
CA SER A 136 -2.36 16.58 2.60
C SER A 136 -3.26 15.39 2.36
N TYR A 137 -2.80 14.21 2.81
CA TYR A 137 -3.57 12.97 2.84
C TYR A 137 -3.32 12.19 4.12
N ASP A 138 -4.32 11.44 4.56
CA ASP A 138 -4.17 10.54 5.70
C ASP A 138 -3.41 9.27 5.30
N SER A 139 -2.46 8.87 6.13
CA SER A 139 -1.77 7.58 6.03
C SER A 139 -2.70 6.43 6.44
N LEU A 140 -2.24 5.18 6.29
CA LEU A 140 -2.93 4.00 6.81
C LEU A 140 -3.21 4.06 8.32
N SER A 141 -2.35 4.71 9.11
CA SER A 141 -2.54 4.93 10.55
C SER A 141 -3.40 6.15 10.88
N GLY A 142 -3.91 6.87 9.88
CA GLY A 142 -4.68 8.11 10.07
C GLY A 142 -3.81 9.33 10.37
N TYR A 143 -2.49 9.23 10.19
CA TYR A 143 -1.56 10.34 10.38
C TYR A 143 -1.48 11.20 9.11
N ALA A 144 -1.56 12.51 9.25
CA ALA A 144 -1.53 13.42 8.10
C ALA A 144 -0.12 13.48 7.47
N LEU A 145 -0.06 13.16 6.18
CA LEU A 145 1.12 13.33 5.34
C LEU A 145 0.99 14.60 4.51
N TYR A 146 1.93 15.51 4.72
CA TYR A 146 2.13 16.74 3.97
C TYR A 146 3.09 16.48 2.83
N ILE A 147 2.57 16.52 1.60
CA ILE A 147 3.27 16.12 0.39
C ILE A 147 3.41 17.34 -0.50
N SER A 148 4.63 17.60 -0.97
CA SER A 148 4.91 18.66 -1.93
C SER A 148 5.91 18.19 -2.98
N LYS A 149 5.95 18.89 -4.12
CA LYS A 149 6.95 18.64 -5.15
C LYS A 149 7.89 19.84 -5.27
N ALA A 150 9.17 19.57 -5.07
CA ALA A 150 10.23 20.55 -5.22
C ALA A 150 10.46 20.89 -6.70
N VAL A 151 11.11 22.03 -6.96
CA VAL A 151 11.41 22.51 -8.32
C VAL A 151 12.30 21.53 -9.10
N ASN A 152 13.15 20.79 -8.39
CA ASN A 152 14.00 19.72 -8.96
C ASN A 152 13.22 18.44 -9.34
N GLY A 153 11.90 18.42 -9.12
CA GLY A 153 11.02 17.30 -9.44
C GLY A 153 10.88 16.25 -8.32
N ARG A 154 11.63 16.38 -7.22
CA ARG A 154 11.56 15.44 -6.09
C ARG A 154 10.29 15.67 -5.25
N ILE A 155 9.76 14.58 -4.70
CA ILE A 155 8.66 14.63 -3.74
C ILE A 155 9.25 14.79 -2.35
N ILE A 156 8.69 15.70 -1.57
CA ILE A 156 8.99 15.88 -0.15
C ILE A 156 7.74 15.49 0.64
N VAL A 157 7.89 14.59 1.60
CA VAL A 157 6.80 14.15 2.49
C VAL A 157 7.22 14.38 3.93
N ASN A 158 6.51 15.23 4.66
CA ASN A 158 6.82 15.61 6.05
C ASN A 158 8.29 16.01 6.25
N GLY A 159 8.86 16.71 5.26
CA GLY A 159 10.26 17.13 5.27
C GLY A 159 11.28 16.09 4.80
N VAL A 160 10.87 14.85 4.50
CA VAL A 160 11.73 13.80 3.95
C VAL A 160 11.70 13.84 2.43
N GLU A 161 12.87 13.91 1.79
CA GLU A 161 13.00 14.00 0.34
C GLU A 161 13.06 12.61 -0.32
N SER A 162 12.45 12.49 -1.50
CA SER A 162 12.50 11.29 -2.32
C SER A 162 13.86 11.12 -3.00
N GLU A 163 14.39 9.89 -2.98
CA GLU A 163 15.52 9.42 -3.76
C GLU A 163 15.11 8.92 -5.15
N SER A 164 13.99 8.19 -5.23
CA SER A 164 13.46 7.59 -6.46
C SER A 164 11.96 7.71 -6.46
N LEU A 165 11.38 7.92 -7.64
CA LEU A 165 9.96 8.19 -7.81
C LEU A 165 9.29 7.13 -8.68
N ASP A 166 7.98 6.98 -8.50
CA ASP A 166 7.07 6.30 -9.43
C ASP A 166 7.46 4.85 -9.78
N THR A 167 8.07 4.11 -8.85
CA THR A 167 8.32 2.67 -9.02
C THR A 167 7.01 1.90 -8.86
N ARG A 168 6.72 0.94 -9.74
CA ARG A 168 5.45 0.20 -9.71
C ARG A 168 5.64 -1.25 -9.24
N LYS A 169 4.74 -1.72 -8.38
CA LYS A 169 4.59 -3.13 -8.00
C LYS A 169 3.10 -3.48 -7.97
N GLY A 170 2.58 -4.00 -9.08
CA GLY A 170 1.13 -4.13 -9.30
C GLY A 170 0.45 -2.76 -9.40
N GLU A 171 -0.65 -2.58 -8.67
CA GLU A 171 -1.38 -1.31 -8.57
C GLU A 171 -0.73 -0.32 -7.57
N ILE A 172 0.34 -0.74 -6.88
CA ILE A 172 1.04 0.06 -5.87
C ILE A 172 2.09 0.94 -6.55
N VAL A 173 2.04 2.24 -6.24
CA VAL A 173 3.09 3.21 -6.56
C VAL A 173 4.03 3.36 -5.37
N VAL A 174 5.33 3.35 -5.64
CA VAL A 174 6.37 3.37 -4.64
C VAL A 174 7.33 4.52 -4.92
N HIS A 175 7.54 5.34 -3.89
CA HIS A 175 8.55 6.39 -3.86
C HIS A 175 9.58 6.03 -2.80
N ILE A 176 10.86 5.97 -3.18
CA ILE A 176 11.96 5.69 -2.25
C ILE A 176 12.38 6.99 -1.61
N MET A 177 12.52 7.01 -0.28
CA MET A 177 12.76 8.21 0.54
C MET A 177 14.13 8.16 1.22
N ASP A 178 14.83 9.29 1.33
CA ASP A 178 16.10 9.41 2.10
C ASP A 178 15.86 9.63 3.60
N GLY A 179 14.88 8.92 4.15
CA GLY A 179 14.51 9.03 5.55
C GLY A 179 13.26 8.25 5.86
N VAL A 180 13.03 8.06 7.15
CA VAL A 180 11.86 7.35 7.64
C VAL A 180 10.78 8.35 8.07
N ILE A 181 9.59 8.21 7.47
CA ILE A 181 8.39 8.98 7.84
C ILE A 181 7.73 8.29 9.02
N MET A 182 7.62 8.99 10.15
CA MET A 182 7.05 8.47 11.39
C MET A 182 6.53 9.58 12.29
N ASP A 183 5.71 9.23 13.27
CA ASP A 183 5.29 10.15 14.34
C ASP A 183 6.43 10.39 15.38
N ALA A 184 6.23 11.39 16.23
CA ALA A 184 7.22 11.77 17.24
C ALA A 184 7.42 10.70 18.32
N ASP A 185 6.35 9.98 18.70
CA ASP A 185 6.40 8.95 19.75
C ASP A 185 7.24 7.75 19.28
N PHE A 186 7.03 7.31 18.04
CA PHE A 186 7.80 6.26 17.41
C PHE A 186 9.26 6.70 17.21
N LYS A 187 9.48 7.94 16.76
CA LYS A 187 10.83 8.50 16.66
C LYS A 187 11.55 8.50 17.99
N GLN A 188 10.86 8.77 19.10
CA GLN A 188 11.46 8.69 20.43
C GLN A 188 11.79 7.25 20.82
N SER A 189 10.95 6.29 20.47
CA SER A 189 11.14 4.87 20.82
C SER A 189 12.31 4.18 20.10
N VAL A 190 12.77 4.74 18.97
CA VAL A 190 13.84 4.16 18.14
C VAL A 190 15.14 4.98 18.21
N GLN A 191 15.12 6.13 18.87
CA GLN A 191 16.32 6.92 19.10
C GLN A 191 17.22 6.19 20.12
N PRO A 192 18.52 6.13 19.87
CA PRO A 192 19.47 5.66 20.87
C PRO A 192 19.46 6.60 22.09
N ASP A 193 19.53 6.00 23.28
CA ASP A 193 19.71 6.74 24.54
C ASP A 193 21.09 7.40 24.55
N TYR A 194 21.23 8.59 23.94
CA TYR A 194 22.42 9.42 24.12
C TYR A 194 22.33 10.21 25.43
N GLU A 195 22.16 9.52 26.56
CA GLU A 195 22.49 10.04 27.89
C GLU A 195 23.14 8.93 28.73
N GLY A 196 24.47 9.02 28.84
CA GLY A 196 25.34 8.18 29.68
C GLY A 196 26.75 8.73 29.72
#